data_AF-A0A094KQ39-F1
#
_entry.id   AF-A0A094KQ39-F1
#
_cell.length_a   1.000
_cell.length_b   1.000
_cell.length_c   1.000
_cell.angle_alpha   90.00
_cell.angle_beta   90.00
_cell.angle_gamma   90.00
#
_symmetry.space_group_name_H-M   'P 1'
#
loop_
_entity.id
_entity.type
_entity.pdbx_description
1 polymer ?
#
loop_
_entity_poly.entity_id
_entity_poly.type
_entity_poly.pdbx_seq_one_letter_code
_entity_poly.pdbx_strand_id
1 'polypeptide(L)'
;VSRDFLPRGSGIVTRRPLVLQLITAKTEYAEFLHCKGRKFTDFDEVRQEIEVETDRVTGVNKGISSIPINLRVYSPHVLSLTLIDLPGITKVPVGDQPPDIEQQIRDMIMQFISRENCLILAVTPANTDLANSDALKLAKEVDPQGLRTIGVITKLDLMDEGTDAREILENKLLPLRRGYIGVVNRSQKDIDGKKDIKAALLAERKFFLSHPAYRHMADRMGTPYLQKVLNQQLTNHIRDTLPGFRSKLQSQLLSIEHEVEVYKNFRPEDPTRKTKALLQ
;
A
#
# COMPACT_ATOMS: atom_id res chain seq x y z
N VAL A 1 -10.90 8.88 -2.31
CA VAL A 1 -11.95 8.36 -3.20
C VAL A 1 -13.11 7.90 -2.32
N SER A 2 -14.28 8.51 -2.45
CA SER A 2 -15.48 8.05 -1.72
C SER A 2 -16.21 6.95 -2.51
N ARG A 3 -15.47 6.00 -3.10
CA ARG A 3 -16.02 4.92 -3.92
C ARG A 3 -15.38 3.62 -3.48
N ASP A 4 -16.21 2.59 -3.36
CA ASP A 4 -15.75 1.24 -3.07
C ASP A 4 -15.39 0.58 -4.41
N PHE A 5 -14.12 0.26 -4.65
CA PHE A 5 -13.69 -0.39 -5.90
C PHE A 5 -12.62 -1.46 -5.68
N LEU A 6 -12.13 -1.60 -4.46
CA LEU A 6 -11.28 -2.72 -4.08
C LEU A 6 -12.18 -3.94 -3.85
N PRO A 7 -11.75 -5.15 -4.27
CA PRO A 7 -12.42 -6.39 -3.91
C PRO A 7 -12.61 -6.50 -2.40
N ARG A 8 -13.68 -7.17 -1.94
CA ARG A 8 -13.95 -7.43 -0.53
C ARG A 8 -14.49 -8.83 -0.36
N GLY A 9 -14.06 -9.52 0.69
CA GLY A 9 -14.52 -10.87 0.97
C GLY A 9 -13.81 -11.50 2.15
N SER A 10 -14.17 -12.74 2.45
CA SER A 10 -13.49 -13.59 3.44
C SER A 10 -12.26 -14.28 2.81
N GLY A 11 -11.12 -14.28 3.50
CA GLY A 11 -9.87 -14.87 3.03
C GLY A 11 -8.87 -13.83 2.50
N ILE A 12 -7.91 -14.26 1.67
CA ILE A 12 -6.97 -13.34 1.01
C ILE A 12 -7.72 -12.57 -0.06
N VAL A 13 -8.07 -11.32 0.26
CA VAL A 13 -8.79 -10.41 -0.66
C VAL A 13 -7.85 -9.91 -1.75
N THR A 14 -6.69 -9.38 -1.36
CA THR A 14 -5.66 -8.90 -2.28
C THR A 14 -4.69 -10.04 -2.59
N ARG A 15 -4.81 -10.67 -3.76
CA ARG A 15 -3.92 -11.78 -4.21
C ARG A 15 -2.75 -11.34 -5.09
N ARG A 16 -2.81 -10.10 -5.58
CA ARG A 16 -1.77 -9.45 -6.38
C ARG A 16 -1.54 -8.05 -5.83
N PRO A 17 -0.30 -7.53 -5.82
CA PRO A 17 -0.06 -6.14 -5.47
C PRO A 17 -0.88 -5.21 -6.36
N LEU A 18 -1.62 -4.28 -5.77
CA LEU A 18 -2.36 -3.27 -6.51
C LEU A 18 -1.65 -1.92 -6.35
N VAL A 19 -1.02 -1.46 -7.42
CA VAL A 19 -0.42 -0.12 -7.51
C VAL A 19 -1.52 0.85 -7.93
N LEU A 20 -2.12 1.50 -6.94
CA LEU A 20 -3.18 2.48 -7.10
C LEU A 20 -2.58 3.88 -7.18
N GLN A 21 -2.64 4.48 -8.36
CA GLN A 21 -2.23 5.86 -8.61
C GLN A 21 -3.46 6.75 -8.62
N LEU A 22 -3.67 7.51 -7.54
CA LEU A 22 -4.63 8.59 -7.50
C LEU A 22 -4.02 9.81 -8.19
N ILE A 23 -4.76 10.43 -9.09
CA ILE A 23 -4.32 11.59 -9.87
C ILE A 23 -5.42 12.66 -9.78
N THR A 24 -5.06 13.84 -9.30
CA THR A 24 -6.00 14.97 -9.28
C THR A 24 -6.31 15.41 -10.71
N ALA A 25 -7.57 15.36 -11.11
CA ALA A 25 -8.03 15.76 -12.44
C ALA A 25 -9.45 16.36 -12.41
N LYS A 26 -9.84 17.07 -13.46
CA LYS A 26 -11.21 17.65 -13.55
C LYS A 26 -12.28 16.59 -13.75
N THR A 27 -11.95 15.50 -14.42
CA THR A 27 -12.90 14.44 -14.80
C THR A 27 -12.62 13.19 -13.97
N GLU A 28 -13.68 12.56 -13.45
CA GLU A 28 -13.56 11.31 -12.70
C GLU A 28 -13.62 10.10 -13.64
N TYR A 29 -12.55 9.31 -13.67
CA TYR A 29 -12.48 8.02 -14.39
C TYR A 29 -11.29 7.19 -13.91
N ALA A 30 -11.28 5.91 -14.23
CA ALA A 30 -10.15 5.01 -13.99
C ALA A 30 -9.62 4.39 -15.28
N GLU A 31 -8.35 4.00 -15.27
CA GLU A 31 -7.66 3.34 -16.38
C GLU A 31 -6.67 2.30 -15.85
N PHE A 32 -6.67 1.12 -16.45
CA PHE A 32 -5.71 0.07 -16.14
C PHE A 32 -4.56 0.07 -17.15
N LEU A 33 -3.36 -0.28 -16.68
CA LEU A 33 -2.20 -0.38 -17.56
C LEU A 33 -2.33 -1.50 -18.61
N HIS A 34 -3.04 -2.59 -18.30
CA HIS A 34 -3.29 -3.70 -19.22
C HIS A 34 -4.47 -3.45 -20.18
N CYS A 35 -5.30 -2.44 -19.91
CA CYS A 35 -6.43 -2.01 -20.77
C CYS A 35 -6.26 -0.56 -21.23
N LYS A 36 -5.10 -0.21 -21.79
CA LYS A 36 -4.81 1.16 -22.24
C LYS A 36 -5.88 1.67 -23.21
N GLY A 37 -6.36 2.89 -22.98
CA GLY A 37 -7.37 3.53 -23.81
C GLY A 37 -8.82 3.24 -23.43
N ARG A 38 -9.11 2.25 -22.56
CA ARG A 38 -10.44 2.06 -21.96
C ARG A 38 -10.55 2.90 -20.69
N LYS A 39 -11.52 3.82 -20.66
CA LYS A 39 -11.84 4.62 -19.48
C LYS A 39 -13.02 4.00 -18.74
N PHE A 40 -12.82 3.66 -17.49
CA PHE A 40 -13.85 3.14 -16.60
C PHE A 40 -14.48 4.33 -15.86
N THR A 41 -15.80 4.44 -15.93
CA THR A 41 -16.57 5.49 -15.21
C THR A 41 -17.41 4.90 -14.09
N ASP A 42 -17.78 3.62 -14.20
CA ASP A 42 -18.36 2.83 -13.13
C ASP A 42 -17.25 2.13 -12.33
N PHE A 43 -17.24 2.36 -11.01
CA PHE A 43 -16.28 1.75 -10.10
C PHE A 43 -16.63 0.31 -9.71
N ASP A 44 -17.87 -0.14 -9.96
CA ASP A 44 -18.20 -1.55 -9.88
C ASP A 44 -17.54 -2.35 -11.01
N GLU A 45 -17.46 -1.78 -12.23
CA GLU A 45 -16.66 -2.37 -13.33
C GLU A 45 -15.18 -2.42 -12.98
N VAL A 46 -14.64 -1.38 -12.32
CA VAL A 46 -13.25 -1.37 -11.86
C VAL A 46 -12.99 -2.53 -10.88
N ARG A 47 -13.92 -2.79 -9.94
CA ARG A 47 -13.79 -3.91 -9.00
C ARG A 47 -13.80 -5.25 -9.73
N GLN A 48 -14.76 -5.45 -10.62
CA GLN A 48 -14.87 -6.67 -11.43
C GLN A 48 -13.63 -6.90 -12.28
N GLU A 49 -13.09 -5.85 -12.90
CA GLU A 49 -11.86 -5.92 -13.70
C GLU A 49 -10.66 -6.34 -12.84
N ILE A 50 -10.53 -5.83 -11.60
CA ILE A 50 -9.46 -6.27 -10.68
C ILE A 50 -9.59 -7.77 -10.38
N GLU A 51 -10.80 -8.25 -10.12
CA GLU A 51 -11.07 -9.67 -9.84
C GLU A 51 -10.74 -10.55 -11.06
N VAL A 52 -11.25 -10.19 -12.24
CA VAL A 52 -11.02 -10.90 -13.50
C VAL A 52 -9.53 -10.96 -13.85
N GLU A 53 -8.83 -9.83 -13.79
CA GLU A 53 -7.40 -9.76 -14.09
C GLU A 53 -6.56 -10.50 -13.05
N THR A 54 -7.03 -10.56 -11.80
CA THR A 54 -6.40 -11.39 -10.76
C THR A 54 -6.56 -12.87 -11.10
N ASP A 55 -7.79 -13.33 -11.32
CA ASP A 55 -8.08 -14.74 -11.63
C ASP A 55 -7.41 -15.23 -12.90
N ARG A 56 -7.27 -14.36 -13.90
CA ARG A 56 -6.55 -14.67 -15.15
C ARG A 56 -5.10 -15.08 -14.91
N VAL A 57 -4.43 -14.50 -13.91
CA VAL A 57 -3.01 -14.75 -13.62
C VAL A 57 -2.82 -15.78 -12.51
N THR A 58 -3.65 -15.73 -11.46
CA THR A 58 -3.49 -16.61 -10.29
C THR A 58 -4.31 -17.89 -10.38
N GLY A 59 -5.21 -18.01 -11.36
CA GLY A 59 -6.29 -18.98 -11.34
C GLY A 59 -7.32 -18.68 -10.26
N VAL A 60 -8.35 -19.53 -10.19
CA VAL A 60 -9.48 -19.39 -9.26
C VAL A 60 -9.16 -19.95 -7.86
N ASN A 61 -8.10 -20.75 -7.73
CA ASN A 61 -7.78 -21.51 -6.51
C ASN A 61 -6.96 -20.73 -5.47
N LYS A 62 -7.26 -19.44 -5.26
CA LYS A 62 -6.67 -18.59 -4.21
C LYS A 62 -5.13 -18.45 -4.25
N GLY A 63 -4.50 -18.69 -5.41
CA GLY A 63 -3.08 -18.43 -5.62
C GLY A 63 -2.76 -16.93 -5.52
N ILE A 64 -1.48 -16.61 -5.34
CA ILE A 64 -0.97 -15.23 -5.34
C ILE A 64 0.02 -15.04 -6.48
N SER A 65 0.26 -13.78 -6.86
CA SER A 65 1.30 -13.44 -7.83
C SER A 65 1.94 -12.11 -7.47
N SER A 66 3.26 -12.02 -7.62
CA SER A 66 4.03 -10.79 -7.40
C SER A 66 3.87 -9.76 -8.53
N ILE A 67 3.21 -10.13 -9.63
CA ILE A 67 2.99 -9.24 -10.77
C ILE A 67 1.90 -8.21 -10.42
N PRO A 68 2.25 -6.91 -10.31
CA PRO A 68 1.30 -5.90 -9.85
C PRO A 68 0.21 -5.60 -10.89
N ILE A 69 -0.98 -5.25 -10.40
CA ILE A 69 -2.03 -4.58 -11.19
C ILE A 69 -1.81 -3.08 -11.04
N ASN A 70 -1.69 -2.36 -12.15
CA ASN A 70 -1.50 -0.91 -12.14
C ASN A 70 -2.82 -0.23 -12.52
N LEU A 71 -3.39 0.50 -11.56
CA LEU A 71 -4.65 1.20 -11.69
C LEU A 71 -4.44 2.70 -11.47
N ARG A 72 -4.84 3.51 -12.45
CA ARG A 72 -4.88 4.97 -12.33
C ARG A 72 -6.31 5.42 -12.11
N VAL A 73 -6.54 6.21 -11.07
CA VAL A 73 -7.85 6.84 -10.78
C VAL A 73 -7.67 8.35 -10.84
N TYR A 74 -8.32 8.95 -11.83
CA TYR A 74 -8.39 10.39 -12.01
C TYR A 74 -9.66 10.89 -11.31
N SER A 75 -9.55 11.89 -10.43
CA SER A 75 -10.72 12.46 -9.74
C SER A 75 -10.41 13.86 -9.20
N PRO A 76 -11.39 14.78 -9.13
CA PRO A 76 -11.21 16.08 -8.48
C PRO A 76 -11.21 15.96 -6.95
N HIS A 77 -11.61 14.81 -6.42
CA HIS A 77 -11.77 14.56 -4.98
C HIS A 77 -10.59 13.80 -4.36
N VAL A 78 -9.50 13.62 -5.11
CA VAL A 78 -8.30 12.93 -4.64
C VAL A 78 -7.08 13.82 -4.77
N LEU A 79 -6.13 13.55 -3.89
CA LEU A 79 -4.78 14.07 -3.99
C LEU A 79 -3.95 13.12 -4.85
N SER A 80 -2.99 13.66 -5.58
CA SER A 80 -2.06 12.85 -6.35
C SER A 80 -1.18 12.01 -5.41
N LEU A 81 -1.44 10.71 -5.35
CA LEU A 81 -0.87 9.79 -4.37
C LEU A 81 -0.73 8.41 -4.99
N THR A 82 0.38 7.72 -4.76
CA THR A 82 0.53 6.31 -5.14
C THR A 82 0.45 5.45 -3.88
N LEU A 83 -0.51 4.56 -3.85
CA LEU A 83 -0.72 3.56 -2.80
C LEU A 83 -0.42 2.19 -3.39
N ILE A 84 0.26 1.34 -2.63
CA ILE A 84 0.52 -0.03 -3.03
C ILE A 84 -0.20 -0.90 -2.01
N ASP A 85 -1.30 -1.51 -2.43
CA ASP A 85 -1.99 -2.51 -1.61
C ASP A 85 -1.32 -3.86 -1.82
N LEU A 86 -0.98 -4.53 -0.72
CA LEU A 86 -0.22 -5.78 -0.72
C LEU A 86 -1.06 -6.88 -0.08
N PRO A 87 -0.84 -8.16 -0.45
CA PRO A 87 -1.53 -9.27 0.21
C PRO A 87 -1.35 -9.25 1.72
N GLY A 88 -2.43 -9.50 2.45
CA GLY A 88 -2.39 -9.66 3.90
C GLY A 88 -1.67 -10.96 4.28
N ILE A 89 -0.88 -10.92 5.35
CA ILE A 89 -0.11 -12.07 5.82
C ILE A 89 -1.08 -13.13 6.36
N THR A 90 -0.97 -14.36 5.83
CA THR A 90 -1.73 -15.52 6.30
C THR A 90 -0.78 -16.53 6.92
N LYS A 91 -1.02 -16.89 8.18
CA LYS A 91 -0.19 -17.85 8.93
C LYS A 91 -0.46 -19.32 8.58
N VAL A 92 -1.62 -19.60 7.99
CA VAL A 92 -2.04 -20.95 7.63
C VAL A 92 -2.54 -20.93 6.19
N PRO A 93 -2.03 -21.81 5.30
CA PRO A 93 -2.54 -21.93 3.95
C PRO A 93 -4.00 -22.38 3.96
N VAL A 94 -4.83 -21.81 3.08
CA VAL A 94 -6.23 -22.17 2.94
C VAL A 94 -6.54 -22.62 1.51
N GLY A 95 -7.27 -23.73 1.37
CA GLY A 95 -7.55 -24.33 0.06
C GLY A 95 -6.28 -24.93 -0.56
N ASP A 96 -6.03 -24.67 -1.84
CA ASP A 96 -4.89 -25.20 -2.58
C ASP A 96 -3.64 -24.31 -2.48
N GLN A 97 -3.57 -23.43 -1.48
CA GLN A 97 -2.39 -22.59 -1.28
C GLN A 97 -1.20 -23.45 -0.90
N PRO A 98 0.00 -23.15 -1.44
CA PRO A 98 1.18 -23.93 -1.13
C PRO A 98 1.59 -23.71 0.33
N PRO A 99 2.28 -24.68 0.96
CA PRO A 99 2.64 -24.61 2.38
C PRO A 99 3.57 -23.44 2.71
N ASP A 100 4.28 -22.89 1.72
CA ASP A 100 5.19 -21.75 1.83
C ASP A 100 4.52 -20.39 1.50
N ILE A 101 3.17 -20.33 1.42
CA ILE A 101 2.44 -19.11 1.07
C ILE A 101 2.80 -17.91 1.95
N GLU A 102 3.00 -18.14 3.25
CA GLU A 102 3.42 -17.09 4.20
C GLU A 102 4.75 -16.46 3.78
N GLN A 103 5.73 -17.30 3.42
CA GLN A 103 7.04 -16.84 2.98
C GLN A 103 6.95 -16.10 1.64
N GLN A 104 6.15 -16.59 0.69
CA GLN A 104 5.95 -15.91 -0.60
C GLN A 104 5.31 -14.52 -0.43
N ILE A 105 4.30 -14.39 0.44
CA ILE A 105 3.67 -13.09 0.76
C ILE A 105 4.69 -12.17 1.42
N ARG A 106 5.46 -12.68 2.39
CA ARG A 106 6.51 -11.92 3.07
C ARG A 106 7.56 -11.41 2.08
N ASP A 107 8.07 -12.26 1.20
CA ASP A 107 9.06 -11.88 0.19
C ASP A 107 8.50 -10.83 -0.77
N MET A 108 7.23 -10.97 -1.17
CA MET A 108 6.53 -9.99 -1.99
C MET A 108 6.43 -8.64 -1.28
N ILE A 109 6.04 -8.60 -0.01
CA ILE A 109 5.98 -7.36 0.78
C ILE A 109 7.37 -6.72 0.89
N MET A 110 8.40 -7.52 1.18
CA MET A 110 9.77 -7.06 1.35
C MET A 110 10.31 -6.37 0.09
N GLN A 111 9.94 -6.81 -1.12
CA GLN A 111 10.32 -6.15 -2.38
C GLN A 111 9.85 -4.68 -2.48
N PHE A 112 8.75 -4.34 -1.80
CA PHE A 112 8.22 -2.98 -1.77
C PHE A 112 8.74 -2.19 -0.57
N ILE A 113 8.68 -2.77 0.64
CA ILE A 113 8.96 -2.03 1.88
C ILE A 113 10.46 -1.86 2.16
N SER A 114 11.34 -2.67 1.54
CA SER A 114 12.80 -2.54 1.71
C SER A 114 13.37 -1.30 1.01
N ARG A 115 12.60 -0.66 0.13
CA ARG A 115 13.01 0.58 -0.53
C ARG A 115 12.98 1.71 0.49
N GLU A 116 14.10 2.39 0.69
CA GLU A 116 14.23 3.51 1.65
C GLU A 116 13.22 4.65 1.40
N ASN A 117 12.85 4.86 0.14
CA ASN A 117 11.90 5.89 -0.29
C ASN A 117 10.42 5.43 -0.20
N CYS A 118 10.15 4.31 0.47
CA CYS A 118 8.80 3.79 0.67
C CYS A 118 8.30 4.16 2.06
N LEU A 119 7.19 4.92 2.13
CA LEU A 119 6.46 5.10 3.38
C LEU A 119 5.66 3.84 3.70
N ILE A 120 5.81 3.31 4.91
CA ILE A 120 5.14 2.10 5.35
C ILE A 120 3.91 2.49 6.16
N LEU A 121 2.72 2.06 5.70
CA LEU A 121 1.49 2.19 6.46
C LEU A 121 1.21 0.87 7.20
N ALA A 122 1.63 0.78 8.46
CA ALA A 122 1.47 -0.42 9.26
C ALA A 122 0.06 -0.45 9.90
N VAL A 123 -0.88 -1.12 9.23
CA VAL A 123 -2.27 -1.24 9.67
C VAL A 123 -2.40 -2.41 10.64
N THR A 124 -2.86 -2.13 11.86
CA THR A 124 -3.09 -3.15 12.91
C THR A 124 -4.51 -2.98 13.47
N PRO A 125 -5.27 -4.06 13.68
CA PRO A 125 -6.55 -3.96 14.36
C PRO A 125 -6.37 -3.83 15.88
N ALA A 126 -7.21 -3.02 16.52
CA ALA A 126 -7.12 -2.69 17.94
C ALA A 126 -7.48 -3.85 18.87
N ASN A 127 -8.30 -4.79 18.38
CA ASN A 127 -8.74 -5.97 19.12
C ASN A 127 -7.71 -7.11 19.16
N THR A 128 -6.46 -6.84 18.76
CA THR A 128 -5.34 -7.78 18.85
C THR A 128 -4.16 -7.09 19.50
N ASP A 129 -3.36 -7.83 20.26
CA ASP A 129 -2.15 -7.27 20.88
C ASP A 129 -1.20 -6.69 19.82
N LEU A 130 -0.73 -5.46 20.07
CA LEU A 130 0.21 -4.78 19.18
C LEU A 130 1.50 -5.59 18.96
N ALA A 131 1.92 -6.34 19.98
CA ALA A 131 3.11 -7.20 19.94
C ALA A 131 2.99 -8.34 18.90
N ASN A 132 1.75 -8.74 18.56
CA ASN A 132 1.46 -9.77 17.58
C ASN A 132 1.18 -9.20 16.17
N SER A 133 1.38 -7.89 15.97
CA SER A 133 1.19 -7.24 14.68
C SER A 133 2.30 -7.63 13.69
N ASP A 134 1.93 -8.46 12.72
CA ASP A 134 2.84 -8.86 11.63
C ASP A 134 3.27 -7.63 10.79
N ALA A 135 2.38 -6.64 10.62
CA ALA A 135 2.69 -5.40 9.89
C ALA A 135 3.79 -4.57 10.57
N LEU A 136 3.72 -4.42 11.91
CA LEU A 136 4.75 -3.69 12.67
C LEU A 136 6.05 -4.49 12.77
N LYS A 137 5.97 -5.82 12.87
CA LYS A 137 7.14 -6.71 12.84
C LYS A 137 7.93 -6.51 11.54
N LEU A 138 7.26 -6.62 10.38
CA LEU A 138 7.90 -6.38 9.08
C LEU A 138 8.44 -4.95 8.95
N ALA A 139 7.67 -3.95 9.39
CA ALA A 139 8.13 -2.56 9.34
C ALA A 139 9.42 -2.36 10.17
N LYS A 140 9.53 -2.98 11.35
CA LYS A 140 10.73 -2.89 12.20
C LYS A 140 11.96 -3.56 11.62
N GLU A 141 11.80 -4.59 10.78
CA GLU A 141 12.93 -5.23 10.11
C GLU A 141 13.61 -4.30 9.09
N VAL A 142 12.83 -3.48 8.39
CA VAL A 142 13.33 -2.57 7.32
C VAL A 142 13.40 -1.10 7.73
N ASP A 143 12.80 -0.74 8.87
CA ASP A 143 12.79 0.60 9.47
C ASP A 143 12.87 0.49 11.01
N PRO A 144 14.00 0.02 11.59
CA PRO A 144 14.14 -0.20 13.03
C PRO A 144 13.86 1.05 13.87
N GLN A 145 14.27 2.21 13.35
CA GLN A 145 14.09 3.53 13.97
C GLN A 145 12.67 4.11 13.78
N GLY A 146 11.82 3.50 12.96
CA GLY A 146 10.45 3.95 12.71
C GLY A 146 10.38 5.32 12.03
N LEU A 147 11.35 5.64 11.16
CA LEU A 147 11.48 6.94 10.49
C LEU A 147 10.48 7.15 9.37
N ARG A 148 10.06 6.08 8.69
CA ARG A 148 9.19 6.08 7.50
C ARG A 148 7.93 5.24 7.69
N THR A 149 7.75 4.69 8.89
CA THR A 149 6.57 3.91 9.29
C THR A 149 5.53 4.81 9.97
N ILE A 150 4.27 4.68 9.53
CA ILE A 150 3.08 5.29 10.13
C ILE A 150 2.20 4.16 10.65
N GLY A 151 1.90 4.18 11.95
CA GLY A 151 0.99 3.20 12.54
C GLY A 151 -0.46 3.61 12.31
N VAL A 152 -1.30 2.68 11.85
CA VAL A 152 -2.75 2.88 11.75
C VAL A 152 -3.45 1.82 12.57
N ILE A 153 -4.25 2.27 13.54
CA ILE A 153 -5.02 1.39 14.40
C ILE A 153 -6.48 1.38 13.94
N THR A 154 -6.98 0.22 13.52
CA THR A 154 -8.35 0.05 13.02
C THR A 154 -9.21 -0.68 14.03
N LYS A 155 -10.54 -0.77 13.83
CA LYS A 155 -11.45 -1.58 14.67
C LYS A 155 -11.43 -1.21 16.17
N LEU A 156 -11.19 0.06 16.49
CA LEU A 156 -11.20 0.58 17.87
C LEU A 156 -12.59 0.45 18.53
N ASP A 157 -13.64 0.38 17.73
CA ASP A 157 -15.03 0.18 18.11
C ASP A 157 -15.37 -1.28 18.47
N LEU A 158 -14.47 -2.22 18.15
CA LEU A 158 -14.64 -3.66 18.40
C LEU A 158 -13.75 -4.17 19.55
N MET A 159 -13.20 -3.26 20.36
CA MET A 159 -12.46 -3.63 21.56
C MET A 159 -13.42 -4.06 22.67
N ASP A 160 -12.96 -4.97 23.54
CA ASP A 160 -13.74 -5.45 24.67
C ASP A 160 -14.00 -4.31 25.67
N GLU A 161 -15.20 -4.28 26.25
CA GLU A 161 -15.56 -3.29 27.26
C GLU A 161 -14.57 -3.31 28.43
N GLY A 162 -14.06 -2.14 28.80
CA GLY A 162 -13.03 -1.98 29.82
C GLY A 162 -11.60 -2.00 29.31
N THR A 163 -11.38 -2.26 28.01
CA THR A 163 -10.07 -2.13 27.35
C THR A 163 -10.03 -0.93 26.41
N ASP A 164 -8.83 -0.38 26.18
CA ASP A 164 -8.61 0.67 25.19
C ASP A 164 -7.19 0.60 24.61
N ALA A 165 -6.98 1.25 23.47
CA ALA A 165 -5.71 1.34 22.77
C ALA A 165 -5.00 2.70 23.03
N ARG A 166 -5.30 3.36 24.16
CA ARG A 166 -4.83 4.73 24.43
C ARG A 166 -3.31 4.81 24.44
N GLU A 167 -2.63 3.89 25.11
CA GLU A 167 -1.15 3.91 25.19
C GLU A 167 -0.48 3.75 23.82
N ILE A 168 -1.12 3.00 22.92
CA ILE A 168 -0.67 2.82 21.53
C ILE A 168 -0.84 4.15 20.78
N LEU A 169 -2.02 4.75 20.86
CA LEU A 169 -2.34 6.01 20.17
C LEU A 169 -1.58 7.22 20.73
N GLU A 170 -1.20 7.19 22.02
CA GLU A 170 -0.30 8.16 22.65
C GLU A 170 1.18 7.89 22.33
N ASN A 171 1.48 6.89 21.49
CA ASN A 171 2.82 6.55 21.03
C ASN A 171 3.78 6.12 22.17
N LYS A 172 3.25 5.52 23.24
CA LYS A 172 4.04 5.13 24.42
C LYS A 172 4.53 3.68 24.36
N LEU A 173 3.70 2.76 23.86
CA LEU A 173 4.02 1.33 23.89
C LEU A 173 5.13 0.94 22.90
N LEU A 174 4.96 1.28 21.61
CA LEU A 174 5.96 1.05 20.57
C LEU A 174 6.17 2.36 19.78
N PRO A 175 7.08 3.24 20.20
CA PRO A 175 7.22 4.55 19.59
C PRO A 175 7.58 4.50 18.10
N LEU A 176 6.81 5.21 17.28
CA LEU A 176 7.10 5.52 15.87
C LEU A 176 7.34 7.01 15.71
N ARG A 177 8.29 7.42 14.85
CA ARG A 177 8.60 8.84 14.62
C ARG A 177 7.40 9.60 14.04
N ARG A 178 6.54 8.91 13.29
CA ARG A 178 5.32 9.47 12.69
C ARG A 178 4.06 9.19 13.49
N GLY A 179 4.19 8.51 14.64
CA GLY A 179 3.10 8.19 15.56
C GLY A 179 2.07 7.21 15.02
N TYR A 180 0.94 7.16 15.71
CA TYR A 180 -0.21 6.31 15.40
C TYR A 180 -1.46 7.14 15.12
N ILE A 181 -2.30 6.64 14.22
CA ILE A 181 -3.60 7.24 13.89
C ILE A 181 -4.67 6.16 13.98
N GLY A 182 -5.65 6.38 14.86
CA GLY A 182 -6.82 5.54 14.99
C GLY A 182 -7.86 5.86 13.91
N VAL A 183 -8.47 4.85 13.30
CA VAL A 183 -9.57 4.98 12.35
C VAL A 183 -10.68 3.99 12.66
N VAL A 184 -11.92 4.38 12.38
CA VAL A 184 -13.10 3.52 12.53
C VAL A 184 -13.79 3.40 11.16
N ASN A 185 -13.75 2.19 10.61
CA ASN A 185 -14.26 1.91 9.28
C ASN A 185 -15.74 1.48 9.33
N ARG A 186 -16.40 1.44 8.17
CA ARG A 186 -17.73 0.84 8.03
C ARG A 186 -17.66 -0.64 8.40
N SER A 187 -18.61 -1.10 9.23
CA SER A 187 -18.80 -2.52 9.50
C SER A 187 -19.32 -3.27 8.26
N GLN A 188 -19.26 -4.61 8.26
CA GLN A 188 -19.83 -5.40 7.16
C GLN A 188 -21.32 -5.10 6.97
N LYS A 189 -22.08 -4.97 8.06
CA LYS A 189 -23.50 -4.58 8.04
C LYS A 189 -23.72 -3.20 7.42
N ASP A 190 -22.85 -2.23 7.73
CA ASP A 190 -22.90 -0.89 7.13
C ASP A 190 -22.65 -0.94 5.62
N ILE A 191 -21.77 -1.83 5.16
CA ILE A 191 -21.46 -2.03 3.74
C ILE A 191 -22.64 -2.66 3.02
N ASP A 192 -23.22 -3.73 3.57
CA ASP A 192 -24.38 -4.41 3.01
C ASP A 192 -25.59 -3.47 2.94
N GLY A 193 -25.73 -2.60 3.94
CA GLY A 193 -26.72 -1.52 3.99
C GLY A 193 -26.38 -0.28 3.14
N LYS A 194 -25.29 -0.31 2.35
CA LYS A 194 -24.80 0.80 1.50
C LYS A 194 -24.71 2.15 2.24
N LYS A 195 -24.28 2.12 3.51
CA LYS A 195 -24.12 3.34 4.32
C LYS A 195 -23.22 4.34 3.62
N ASP A 196 -23.73 5.57 3.50
CA ASP A 196 -23.00 6.66 2.87
C ASP A 196 -21.69 6.99 3.62
N ILE A 197 -20.70 7.42 2.87
CA ILE A 197 -19.36 7.72 3.38
C ILE A 197 -19.38 8.97 4.25
N LYS A 198 -20.22 9.97 3.95
CA LYS A 198 -20.36 11.13 4.85
C LYS A 198 -20.92 10.70 6.21
N ALA A 199 -21.91 9.81 6.20
CA ALA A 199 -22.47 9.25 7.44
C ALA A 199 -21.42 8.43 8.21
N ALA A 200 -20.56 7.67 7.52
CA ALA A 200 -19.45 6.96 8.14
C ALA A 200 -18.43 7.90 8.80
N LEU A 201 -18.02 8.97 8.13
CA LEU A 201 -17.09 9.98 8.68
C LEU A 201 -17.69 10.72 9.89
N LEU A 202 -18.99 11.03 9.85
CA LEU A 202 -19.68 11.61 11.00
C LEU A 202 -19.75 10.64 12.18
N ALA A 203 -20.00 9.36 11.92
CA ALA A 203 -20.00 8.31 12.96
C ALA A 203 -18.61 8.14 13.57
N GLU A 204 -17.55 8.10 12.75
CA GLU A 204 -16.15 8.05 13.21
C GLU A 204 -15.82 9.26 14.10
N ARG A 205 -16.18 10.48 13.67
CA ARG A 205 -15.95 11.68 14.47
C ARG A 205 -16.72 11.63 15.79
N LYS A 206 -17.97 11.16 15.77
CA LYS A 206 -18.78 10.99 16.98
C LYS A 206 -18.12 10.02 17.94
N PHE A 207 -17.65 8.86 17.45
CA PHE A 207 -16.94 7.85 18.25
C PHE A 207 -15.77 8.46 19.02
N PHE A 208 -14.85 9.15 18.33
CA PHE A 208 -13.68 9.74 18.98
C PHE A 208 -14.04 10.85 19.98
N LEU A 209 -15.10 11.62 19.73
CA LEU A 209 -15.56 12.67 20.65
C LEU A 209 -16.29 12.12 21.87
N SER A 210 -17.01 11.01 21.74
CA SER A 210 -17.77 10.40 22.83
C SER A 210 -16.95 9.43 23.68
N HIS A 211 -15.89 8.82 23.14
CA HIS A 211 -15.11 7.82 23.86
C HIS A 211 -14.22 8.47 24.93
N PRO A 212 -14.34 8.12 26.22
CA PRO A 212 -13.64 8.79 27.31
C PRO A 212 -12.11 8.71 27.18
N ALA A 213 -11.57 7.58 26.71
CA ALA A 213 -10.13 7.38 26.55
C ALA A 213 -9.51 8.13 25.35
N TYR A 214 -10.31 8.53 24.35
CA TYR A 214 -9.82 9.11 23.09
C TYR A 214 -10.24 10.56 22.87
N ARG A 215 -11.16 11.09 23.69
CA ARG A 215 -11.74 12.42 23.53
C ARG A 215 -10.70 13.53 23.43
N HIS A 216 -9.63 13.49 24.22
CA HIS A 216 -8.56 14.50 24.22
C HIS A 216 -7.67 14.47 22.97
N MET A 217 -7.72 13.38 22.20
CA MET A 217 -6.94 13.19 20.97
C MET A 217 -7.81 13.15 19.70
N ALA A 218 -9.12 13.40 19.82
CA ALA A 218 -10.08 13.28 18.71
C ALA A 218 -9.70 14.09 17.45
N ASP A 219 -8.99 15.21 17.61
CA ASP A 219 -8.52 16.06 16.49
C ASP A 219 -7.31 15.50 15.74
N ARG A 220 -6.62 14.50 16.33
CA ARG A 220 -5.49 13.78 15.73
C ARG A 220 -5.87 12.35 15.33
N MET A 221 -7.16 12.06 15.23
CA MET A 221 -7.69 10.74 14.91
C MET A 221 -8.67 10.82 13.75
N GLY A 222 -8.99 9.65 13.19
CA GLY A 222 -9.95 9.48 12.12
C GLY A 222 -9.35 9.57 10.72
N THR A 223 -10.14 9.10 9.76
CA THR A 223 -9.81 9.04 8.34
C THR A 223 -9.42 10.42 7.75
N PRO A 224 -10.11 11.54 8.07
CA PRO A 224 -9.72 12.85 7.55
C PRO A 224 -8.32 13.29 8.03
N TYR A 225 -7.98 13.02 9.29
CA TYR A 225 -6.66 13.33 9.82
C TYR A 225 -5.59 12.44 9.18
N LEU A 226 -5.86 11.14 9.03
CA LEU A 226 -4.97 10.22 8.32
C LEU A 226 -4.66 10.70 6.89
N GLN A 227 -5.67 11.10 6.13
CA GLN A 227 -5.47 11.63 4.76
C GLN A 227 -4.59 12.89 4.75
N LYS A 228 -4.83 13.81 5.69
CA LYS A 228 -4.02 15.02 5.83
C LYS A 228 -2.56 14.69 6.15
N VAL A 229 -2.32 13.79 7.11
CA VAL A 229 -0.98 13.36 7.50
C VAL A 229 -0.28 12.66 6.34
N LEU A 230 -0.93 11.70 5.68
CA LEU A 230 -0.34 11.00 4.53
C LEU A 230 0.07 11.95 3.41
N ASN A 231 -0.75 12.95 3.10
CA ASN A 231 -0.43 13.95 2.10
C ASN A 231 0.79 14.80 2.49
N GLN A 232 0.79 15.30 3.73
CA GLN A 232 1.91 16.09 4.24
C GLN A 232 3.21 15.27 4.25
N GLN A 233 3.14 14.03 4.71
CA GLN A 233 4.30 13.15 4.79
C GLN A 233 4.80 12.73 3.41
N LEU A 234 3.92 12.45 2.46
CA LEU A 234 4.33 12.14 1.09
C LEU A 234 5.00 13.36 0.44
N THR A 235 4.42 14.55 0.59
CA THR A 235 4.98 15.79 0.03
C THR A 235 6.38 16.08 0.57
N ASN A 236 6.56 15.96 1.89
CA ASN A 236 7.87 16.14 2.53
C ASN A 236 8.84 15.04 2.08
N HIS A 237 8.40 13.79 2.08
CA HIS A 237 9.24 12.67 1.70
C HIS A 237 9.71 12.75 0.24
N ILE A 238 8.85 13.15 -0.69
CA ILE A 238 9.24 13.41 -2.08
C ILE A 238 10.28 14.54 -2.12
N ARG A 239 10.04 15.66 -1.42
CA ARG A 239 10.99 16.80 -1.40
C ARG A 239 12.37 16.38 -0.90
N ASP A 240 12.43 15.57 0.15
CA ASP A 240 13.67 15.15 0.80
C ASP A 240 14.41 14.08 -0.03
N THR A 241 13.68 13.17 -0.70
CA THR A 241 14.27 12.05 -1.46
C THR A 241 14.60 12.37 -2.91
N LEU A 242 13.94 13.36 -3.52
CA LEU A 242 14.11 13.68 -4.94
C LEU A 242 15.56 14.05 -5.33
N PRO A 243 16.33 14.82 -4.51
CA PRO A 243 17.72 15.12 -4.84
C PRO A 243 18.59 13.86 -4.90
N GLY A 244 18.48 12.96 -3.91
CA GLY A 244 19.22 11.70 -3.89
C GLY A 244 18.81 10.76 -5.01
N PHE A 245 17.52 10.69 -5.31
CA PHE A 245 16.99 9.92 -6.42
C PHE A 245 17.52 10.41 -7.78
N ARG A 246 17.56 11.74 -7.99
CA ARG A 246 18.14 12.35 -9.19
C ARG A 246 19.61 11.98 -9.35
N SER A 247 20.41 12.07 -8.29
CA SER A 247 21.82 11.70 -8.33
C SER A 247 22.01 10.22 -8.68
N LYS A 248 21.19 9.32 -8.10
CA LYS A 248 21.23 7.89 -8.42
C LYS A 248 20.91 7.61 -9.90
N LEU A 249 19.88 8.26 -10.45
CA LEU A 249 19.53 8.14 -11.86
C LEU A 249 20.65 8.66 -12.77
N GLN A 250 21.29 9.78 -12.42
CA GLN A 250 22.43 10.31 -13.18
C GLN A 250 23.63 9.34 -13.17
N SER A 251 23.95 8.76 -12.02
CA SER A 251 25.02 7.74 -11.95
C SER A 251 24.68 6.49 -12.77
N GLN A 252 23.43 6.02 -12.73
CA GLN A 252 22.99 4.90 -13.56
C GLN A 252 23.03 5.23 -15.06
N LEU A 253 22.61 6.44 -15.45
CA LEU A 253 22.67 6.90 -16.83
C LEU A 253 24.11 6.89 -17.33
N LEU A 254 25.06 7.48 -16.59
CA LEU A 254 26.47 7.50 -16.96
C LEU A 254 27.07 6.10 -17.11
N SER A 255 26.70 5.16 -16.24
CA SER A 255 27.12 3.76 -16.34
C SER A 255 26.62 3.11 -17.63
N ILE A 256 25.34 3.28 -17.94
CA ILE A 256 24.71 2.72 -19.14
C ILE A 256 25.27 3.41 -20.40
N GLU A 257 25.50 4.72 -20.37
CA GLU A 257 26.13 5.45 -21.47
C GLU A 257 27.52 4.91 -21.78
N HIS A 258 28.32 4.58 -20.75
CA HIS A 258 29.62 3.96 -20.96
C HIS A 258 29.51 2.58 -21.64
N GLU A 259 28.60 1.72 -21.19
CA GLU A 259 28.36 0.42 -21.82
C GLU A 259 27.85 0.57 -23.28
N VAL A 260 26.95 1.52 -23.50
CA VAL A 260 26.42 1.85 -24.82
C VAL A 260 27.54 2.38 -25.74
N GLU A 261 28.47 3.19 -25.26
CA GLU A 261 29.62 3.67 -26.04
C GLU A 261 30.52 2.51 -26.50
N VAL A 262 30.77 1.55 -25.60
CA VAL A 262 31.51 0.31 -25.92
C VAL A 262 30.77 -0.52 -26.96
N TYR A 263 29.44 -0.58 -26.89
CA TYR A 263 28.60 -1.31 -27.84
C TYR A 263 28.33 -0.56 -29.16
N LYS A 264 28.34 0.78 -29.19
CA LYS A 264 28.18 1.57 -30.43
C LYS A 264 29.32 1.31 -31.40
N ASN A 265 30.51 1.04 -30.87
CA ASN A 265 31.68 0.65 -31.65
C ASN A 265 31.71 -0.86 -31.96
N PHE A 266 30.66 -1.61 -31.62
CA PHE A 266 30.53 -3.02 -31.95
C PHE A 266 30.19 -3.19 -33.42
N ARG A 267 31.16 -3.71 -34.18
CA ARG A 267 30.91 -4.30 -35.50
C ARG A 267 30.89 -5.82 -35.33
N PRO A 268 29.78 -6.52 -35.66
CA PRO A 268 29.69 -7.98 -35.54
C PRO A 268 30.79 -8.74 -36.30
N GLU A 269 31.39 -8.10 -37.30
CA GLU A 269 32.39 -8.68 -38.20
C GLU A 269 33.85 -8.34 -37.83
N ASP A 270 34.11 -7.60 -36.75
CA ASP A 270 35.47 -7.20 -36.38
C ASP A 270 36.33 -8.41 -35.92
N PRO A 271 37.36 -8.82 -36.68
CA PRO A 271 38.11 -10.06 -36.40
C PRO A 271 38.87 -10.02 -35.07
N THR A 272 39.22 -8.83 -34.58
CA THR A 272 40.08 -8.61 -33.41
C THR A 272 39.44 -9.02 -32.07
N ARG A 273 38.11 -9.06 -31.98
CA ARG A 273 37.39 -9.52 -30.77
C ARG A 273 36.85 -10.94 -30.88
N LYS A 274 36.69 -11.52 -32.08
CA LYS A 274 36.43 -12.97 -32.23
C LYS A 274 37.57 -13.79 -31.62
N THR A 275 38.82 -13.38 -31.85
CA THR A 275 40.00 -14.00 -31.22
C THR A 275 40.02 -13.81 -29.71
N LYS A 276 39.55 -12.66 -29.19
CA LYS A 276 39.53 -12.38 -27.75
C LYS A 276 38.43 -13.14 -26.98
N ALA A 277 37.29 -13.40 -27.63
CA ALA A 277 36.20 -14.23 -27.07
C ALA A 277 36.46 -15.74 -27.21
N LEU A 278 37.32 -16.16 -28.14
CA LEU A 278 37.80 -17.54 -28.30
C LEU A 278 38.98 -17.89 -27.36
N LEU A 279 39.57 -16.89 -26.71
CA LEU A 279 40.73 -17.04 -25.79
C LEU A 279 40.34 -16.99 -24.30
N GLN A 280 39.05 -16.82 -23.97
CA GLN A 280 38.49 -17.00 -22.63
C GLN A 280 37.65 -18.27 -22.60
#